data_AF-A0AAU8NBD3-F1
#
_entry.id   AF-A0AAU8NBD3-F1
#
_cell.length_a   1.000
_cell.length_b   1.000
_cell.length_c   1.000
_cell.angle_alpha   90.00
_cell.angle_beta   90.00
_cell.angle_gamma   90.00
#
_symmetry.space_group_name_H-M   'P 1'
#
loop_
_entity.id
_entity.type
_entity.pdbx_description
1 polymer ?
#
loop_
_entity_poly.entity_id
_entity_poly.type
_entity_poly.pdbx_seq_one_letter_code
_entity_poly.pdbx_strand_id
1 'polypeptide(L)'
;MTSEPLQRFYEEFIQIFPSMDVSNEVFEAMEEAGTDNRLTECTIGKEVIYAAFAWSASEDAYSIMRELAKKHKVGFFDVSGMGGETVRP
;
A
#
# COMPACT_ATOMS: atom_id res chain seq x y z
N MET A 1 -2.68 -19.77 0.15
CA MET A 1 -2.45 -19.43 1.57
C MET A 1 -1.16 -18.63 1.64
N THR A 2 -1.23 -17.40 2.13
CA THR A 2 -0.06 -16.54 2.41
C THR A 2 0.21 -16.51 3.92
N SER A 3 1.34 -15.96 4.36
CA SER A 3 1.70 -15.91 5.80
C SER A 3 0.75 -15.02 6.61
N GLU A 4 0.49 -15.36 7.88
CA GLU A 4 -0.35 -14.55 8.78
C GLU A 4 0.14 -13.10 8.94
N PRO A 5 1.46 -12.81 9.07
CA PRO A 5 1.99 -11.45 9.03
C PRO A 5 1.58 -10.65 7.79
N LEU A 6 1.66 -11.27 6.60
CA LEU A 6 1.32 -10.59 5.34
C LEU A 6 -0.18 -10.33 5.21
N GLN A 7 -1.04 -11.21 5.77
CA GLN A 7 -2.49 -11.00 5.82
C GLN A 7 -2.83 -9.80 6.70
N ARG A 8 -2.28 -9.72 7.92
CA ARG A 8 -2.51 -8.59 8.84
C ARG A 8 -1.99 -7.27 8.28
N PHE A 9 -0.83 -7.31 7.63
CA PHE A 9 -0.30 -6.17 6.90
C PHE A 9 -1.30 -5.69 5.84
N TYR A 10 -1.80 -6.59 5.00
CA TYR A 10 -2.75 -6.25 3.93
C TYR A 10 -4.07 -5.69 4.47
N GLU A 11 -4.61 -6.30 5.52
CA GLU A 11 -5.87 -5.87 6.15
C GLU A 11 -5.81 -4.42 6.63
N GLU A 12 -4.68 -3.97 7.17
CA GLU A 12 -4.49 -2.58 7.60
C GLU A 12 -4.11 -1.65 6.44
N PHE A 13 -3.25 -2.11 5.53
CA PHE A 13 -2.82 -1.37 4.35
C PHE A 13 -4.02 -0.91 3.49
N ILE A 14 -4.97 -1.81 3.20
CA ILE A 14 -6.09 -1.50 2.30
C ILE A 14 -7.10 -0.51 2.90
N GLN A 15 -7.08 -0.29 4.22
CA GLN A 15 -7.89 0.75 4.88
C GLN A 15 -7.32 2.16 4.66
N ILE A 16 -6.02 2.25 4.42
CA ILE A 16 -5.30 3.52 4.26
C ILE A 16 -5.13 3.87 2.77
N PHE A 17 -4.90 2.83 1.96
CA PHE A 17 -4.65 2.88 0.53
C PHE A 17 -5.56 1.86 -0.18
N PRO A 18 -6.83 2.20 -0.44
CA PRO A 18 -7.77 1.29 -1.08
C PRO A 18 -7.31 0.87 -2.48
N SER A 19 -7.77 -0.29 -2.93
CA SER A 19 -7.56 -0.74 -4.31
C SER A 19 -8.14 0.27 -5.30
N MET A 20 -7.51 0.46 -6.45
CA MET A 20 -8.08 1.24 -7.55
C MET A 20 -9.32 0.58 -8.18
N ASP A 21 -9.52 -0.72 -7.97
CA ASP A 21 -10.71 -1.48 -8.41
C ASP A 21 -11.89 -1.25 -7.45
N VAL A 22 -12.34 0.00 -7.39
CA VAL A 22 -13.52 0.44 -6.63
C VAL A 22 -14.68 0.75 -7.58
N SER A 23 -15.91 0.72 -7.07
CA SER A 23 -17.07 1.14 -7.87
C SER A 23 -17.02 2.64 -8.17
N ASN A 24 -17.73 3.07 -9.21
CA ASN A 24 -17.79 4.48 -9.59
C ASN A 24 -18.30 5.36 -8.44
N GLU A 25 -19.27 4.87 -7.66
CA GLU A 25 -19.82 5.62 -6.52
C GLU A 25 -18.76 5.87 -5.44
N VAL A 26 -17.88 4.89 -5.20
CA VAL A 26 -16.77 5.04 -4.25
C VAL A 26 -15.70 5.97 -4.81
N PHE A 27 -15.38 5.85 -6.09
CA PHE A 27 -14.45 6.75 -6.77
C PHE A 27 -14.91 8.21 -6.68
N GLU A 28 -16.16 8.50 -7.06
CA GLU A 28 -16.76 9.84 -7.00
C GLU A 28 -16.74 10.40 -5.59
N ALA A 29 -17.10 9.60 -4.57
CA ALA A 29 -17.05 10.03 -3.18
C ALA A 29 -15.62 10.37 -2.71
N MET A 30 -14.61 9.63 -3.18
CA MET A 30 -13.21 9.91 -2.87
C MET A 30 -12.68 11.14 -3.59
N GLU A 31 -13.11 11.38 -4.83
CA GLU A 31 -12.78 12.58 -5.61
C GLU A 31 -13.39 13.83 -4.97
N GLU A 32 -14.67 13.79 -4.58
CA GLU A 32 -15.33 14.88 -3.85
C GLU A 32 -14.64 15.20 -2.52
N ALA A 33 -14.11 14.17 -1.84
CA ALA A 33 -13.33 14.31 -0.61
C ALA A 33 -11.86 14.71 -0.84
N GLY A 34 -11.38 14.74 -2.09
CA GLY A 34 -9.99 15.02 -2.44
C GLY A 34 -8.99 13.96 -1.93
N THR A 35 -9.42 12.70 -1.87
CA THR A 35 -8.65 11.55 -1.36
C THR A 35 -8.44 10.45 -2.40
N ASP A 36 -8.91 10.67 -3.62
CA ASP A 36 -8.75 9.79 -4.78
C ASP A 36 -7.27 9.46 -5.07
N ASN A 37 -6.35 10.36 -4.72
CA ASN A 37 -4.90 10.12 -4.81
C ASN A 37 -4.38 8.98 -3.91
N ARG A 38 -5.20 8.46 -2.99
CA ARG A 38 -4.88 7.27 -2.17
C ARG A 38 -5.27 5.95 -2.83
N LEU A 39 -6.05 5.98 -3.92
CA LEU A 39 -6.33 4.78 -4.70
C LEU A 39 -5.00 4.20 -5.21
N THR A 40 -4.84 2.89 -4.97
CA THR A 40 -3.56 2.22 -5.16
C THR A 40 -3.76 1.01 -6.06
N GLU A 41 -2.93 0.92 -7.09
CA GLU A 41 -2.85 -0.31 -7.88
C GLU A 41 -2.14 -1.37 -7.04
N CYS A 42 -2.82 -2.47 -6.76
CA CYS A 42 -2.31 -3.52 -5.89
C CYS A 42 -2.36 -4.87 -6.59
N THR A 43 -1.25 -5.62 -6.55
CA THR A 43 -1.16 -7.01 -6.98
C THR A 43 -0.74 -7.89 -5.82
N ILE A 44 -1.51 -8.94 -5.55
CA ILE A 44 -1.28 -9.86 -4.43
C ILE A 44 -0.76 -11.19 -4.96
N GLY A 45 0.51 -11.49 -4.68
CA GLY A 45 1.13 -12.78 -4.90
C GLY A 45 1.08 -13.68 -3.67
N LYS A 46 1.63 -14.89 -3.77
CA LYS A 46 1.65 -15.86 -2.65
C LYS A 46 2.42 -15.32 -1.43
N GLU A 47 3.54 -14.64 -1.66
CA GLU A 47 4.45 -14.16 -0.59
C GLU A 47 4.83 -12.69 -0.75
N VAL A 48 4.15 -11.97 -1.66
CA VAL A 48 4.47 -10.58 -2.00
C VAL A 48 3.20 -9.80 -2.25
N ILE A 49 3.20 -8.55 -1.83
CA ILE A 49 2.22 -7.54 -2.24
C ILE A 49 3.00 -6.46 -2.98
N TYR A 50 2.60 -6.17 -4.20
CA TYR A 50 3.12 -5.04 -4.97
C TYR A 50 2.06 -3.95 -4.99
N ALA A 51 2.44 -2.75 -4.58
CA ALA A 51 1.57 -1.58 -4.53
C ALA A 51 2.23 -0.42 -5.28
N ALA A 52 1.49 0.20 -6.19
CA ALA A 52 1.90 1.39 -6.91
C ALA A 52 1.01 2.57 -6.50
N PHE A 53 1.65 3.64 -6.04
CA PHE A 53 0.99 4.82 -5.48
C PHE A 53 1.08 6.00 -6.45
N ALA A 54 0.11 6.92 -6.36
CA ALA A 54 0.21 8.20 -7.05
C ALA A 54 1.47 8.97 -6.59
N TRP A 55 2.13 9.68 -7.51
CA TRP A 55 3.33 10.47 -7.18
C TRP A 55 3.06 11.52 -6.09
N SER A 56 1.87 12.11 -6.10
CA SER A 56 1.41 13.08 -5.10
C SER A 56 1.27 12.49 -3.68
N ALA A 57 1.20 11.17 -3.55
CA ALA A 57 1.13 10.47 -2.28
C ALA A 57 2.44 9.73 -1.91
N SER A 58 3.51 9.86 -2.72
CA SER A 58 4.72 9.03 -2.61
C SER A 58 5.44 9.14 -1.26
N GLU A 59 5.63 10.35 -0.73
CA GLU A 59 6.30 10.58 0.56
C GLU A 59 5.50 9.96 1.72
N ASP A 60 4.19 10.20 1.74
CA ASP A 60 3.27 9.63 2.74
C ASP A 60 3.20 8.10 2.63
N ALA A 61 3.08 7.57 1.41
CA ALA A 61 3.04 6.14 1.15
C ALA A 61 4.33 5.45 1.61
N TYR A 62 5.49 6.00 1.28
CA TYR A 62 6.78 5.47 1.75
C TYR A 62 6.82 5.40 3.29
N SER A 63 6.47 6.49 3.97
CA SER A 63 6.49 6.56 5.44
C SER A 63 5.53 5.54 6.07
N ILE A 64 4.28 5.50 5.61
CA ILE A 64 3.24 4.61 6.14
C ILE A 64 3.58 3.14 5.88
N MET A 65 4.00 2.80 4.65
CA MET A 65 4.32 1.41 4.28
C MET A 65 5.50 0.88 5.08
N ARG A 66 6.51 1.73 5.32
CA ARG A 66 7.66 1.40 6.17
C ARG A 66 7.25 1.09 7.61
N GLU A 67 6.38 1.90 8.21
CA GLU A 67 5.91 1.68 9.57
C GLU A 67 4.97 0.47 9.69
N LEU A 68 4.08 0.26 8.72
CA LEU A 68 3.25 -0.95 8.65
C LEU A 68 4.09 -2.21 8.51
N ALA A 69 5.13 -2.17 7.68
CA ALA A 69 6.02 -3.31 7.49
C ALA A 69 6.72 -3.72 8.79
N LYS A 70 7.23 -2.73 9.54
CA LYS A 70 7.81 -2.97 10.88
C LYS A 70 6.77 -3.50 11.86
N LYS A 71 5.58 -2.88 11.90
CA LYS A 71 4.48 -3.27 12.81
C LYS A 71 4.10 -4.73 12.64
N HIS A 72 3.95 -5.17 11.38
CA HIS A 72 3.51 -6.51 11.03
C HIS A 72 4.65 -7.51 10.81
N LYS A 73 5.91 -7.09 10.95
CA LYS A 73 7.11 -7.92 10.76
C LYS A 73 7.14 -8.57 9.37
N VAL A 74 6.94 -7.74 8.34
CA VAL A 74 7.11 -8.13 6.94
C VAL A 74 8.26 -7.34 6.32
N GLY A 75 8.92 -7.93 5.31
CA GLY A 75 9.92 -7.21 4.54
C GLY A 75 9.29 -6.09 3.72
N PHE A 76 10.01 -4.98 3.56
CA PHE A 76 9.60 -3.86 2.71
C PHE A 76 10.75 -3.52 1.75
N PHE A 77 10.42 -3.29 0.49
CA PHE A 77 11.37 -2.92 -0.55
C PHE A 77 10.81 -1.73 -1.33
N ASP A 78 11.50 -0.59 -1.25
CA ASP A 78 11.14 0.60 -2.03
C ASP A 78 11.84 0.55 -3.41
N VAL A 79 11.07 0.19 -4.43
CA VAL A 79 11.51 0.14 -5.84
C VAL A 79 11.62 1.53 -6.47
N SER A 80 10.99 2.55 -5.88
CA SER A 80 10.88 3.89 -6.44
C SER A 80 12.04 4.81 -6.03
N GLY A 81 12.63 4.56 -4.86
CA GLY A 81 13.75 5.32 -4.31
C GLY A 81 15.09 5.04 -5.00
N MET A 82 15.90 6.09 -5.18
CA MET A 82 17.28 5.95 -5.62
C MET A 82 18.11 5.26 -4.52
N GLY A 83 18.37 3.95 -4.69
CA GLY A 83 19.19 3.16 -3.77
C GLY A 83 18.52 1.90 -3.21
N GLY A 84 17.22 1.69 -3.47
CA GLY A 84 16.52 0.43 -3.15
C GLY A 84 16.51 0.10 -1.67
N GLU A 85 15.93 0.96 -0.82
CA GLU A 85 15.86 0.68 0.61
C GLU A 85 15.13 -0.64 0.86
N THR A 86 15.71 -1.46 1.75
CA THR A 86 15.12 -2.71 2.18
C THR A 86 15.01 -2.74 3.70
N VAL A 87 13.80 -2.94 4.23
CA VAL A 87 13.58 -3.31 5.63
C VAL A 87 13.42 -4.82 5.72
N ARG A 88 14.13 -5.44 6.67
CA ARG A 88 14.01 -6.87 6.98
C ARG A 88 13.15 -7.05 8.23
N PRO A 89 12.30 -8.10 8.27
CA PRO A 89 11.41 -8.38 9.41
C PRO A 89 12.16 -8.76 10.69
#